data_AF-A0A5D2UMV1-F1
#
_entry.id   AF-A0A5D2UMV1-F1
#
_cell.length_a   1.000
_cell.length_b   1.000
_cell.length_c   1.000
_cell.angle_alpha   90.00
_cell.angle_beta   90.00
_cell.angle_gamma   90.00
#
_symmetry.space_group_name_H-M   'P 1'
#
loop_
_entity.id
_entity.type
_entity.pdbx_description
1 polymer ?
#
loop_
_entity_poly.entity_id
_entity_poly.type
_entity_poly.pdbx_seq_one_letter_code
_entity_poly.pdbx_strand_id
1 'polypeptide(L)'
;MLKNEKFNTAEVLMDVETNRDKYKFLMTSLLLVVLIISGISFLILVEGMEFIDAFYCVCSTMTTLGYGDKSFSTQEGRMFAILWILSSTICLGQFFLYLAALYTEKRQRSLVKWVLNRKLTPSDLEAADMDHDEVVSAAEFILYKLKEMGKICQDDVLLLMERFKDLDVDHSGTLTTDDLILS
;
A
#
# COMPACT_ATOMS: atom_id res chain seq x y z
N MET A 1 -12.58 -32.86 -12.35
CA MET A 1 -12.50 -32.67 -10.89
C MET A 1 -11.35 -31.75 -10.47
N LEU A 2 -10.09 -32.00 -10.89
CA LEU A 2 -8.92 -31.15 -10.56
C LEU A 2 -9.02 -29.65 -10.96
N LYS A 3 -9.79 -29.31 -12.00
CA LYS A 3 -9.97 -27.90 -12.46
C LYS A 3 -10.86 -27.08 -11.52
N ASN A 4 -11.81 -27.71 -10.83
CA ASN A 4 -12.67 -27.05 -9.83
C ASN A 4 -11.93 -26.82 -8.52
N GLU A 5 -11.05 -27.73 -8.11
CA GLU A 5 -10.25 -27.55 -6.89
C GLU A 5 -9.25 -26.40 -7.03
N LYS A 6 -8.50 -26.33 -8.14
CA LYS A 6 -7.53 -25.24 -8.37
C LYS A 6 -8.19 -23.86 -8.44
N PHE A 7 -9.37 -23.77 -9.05
CA PHE A 7 -10.15 -22.52 -9.12
C PHE A 7 -10.64 -22.08 -7.74
N ASN A 8 -11.16 -23.01 -6.95
CA ASN A 8 -11.65 -22.75 -5.59
C ASN A 8 -10.50 -22.37 -4.63
N THR A 9 -9.33 -23.01 -4.75
CA THR A 9 -8.15 -22.65 -3.95
C THR A 9 -7.62 -21.27 -4.31
N ALA A 10 -7.58 -20.89 -5.59
CA ALA A 10 -7.15 -19.55 -6.01
C ALA A 10 -8.10 -18.46 -5.51
N GLU A 11 -9.41 -18.70 -5.58
CA GLU A 11 -10.44 -17.78 -5.08
C GLU A 11 -10.35 -17.61 -3.56
N VAL A 12 -10.17 -18.70 -2.82
CA VAL A 12 -9.96 -18.68 -1.35
C VAL A 12 -8.65 -17.95 -0.99
N LEU A 13 -7.55 -18.19 -1.71
CA LEU A 13 -6.29 -17.49 -1.46
C LEU A 13 -6.41 -15.98 -1.73
N MET A 14 -7.09 -15.58 -2.80
CA MET A 14 -7.33 -14.17 -3.14
C MET A 14 -8.22 -13.47 -2.12
N ASP A 15 -9.22 -14.16 -1.58
CA ASP A 15 -10.12 -13.61 -0.56
C ASP A 15 -9.42 -13.54 0.82
N VAL A 16 -8.55 -14.51 1.14
CA VAL A 16 -7.68 -14.46 2.32
C VAL A 16 -6.67 -13.31 2.23
N GLU A 17 -6.02 -13.09 1.08
CA GLU A 17 -5.10 -11.96 0.89
C GLU A 17 -5.82 -10.61 0.97
N THR A 18 -6.99 -10.47 0.34
CA THR A 18 -7.79 -9.25 0.39
C THR A 18 -8.32 -8.96 1.80
N ASN A 19 -8.63 -9.99 2.58
CA ASN A 19 -9.12 -9.84 3.95
C ASN A 19 -7.99 -9.74 4.99
N ARG A 20 -6.76 -10.16 4.65
CA ARG A 20 -5.60 -10.14 5.55
C ARG A 20 -5.34 -8.75 6.11
N ASP A 21 -5.33 -7.73 5.26
CA ASP A 21 -5.02 -6.36 5.69
C ASP A 21 -6.18 -5.73 6.47
N LYS A 22 -7.42 -6.13 6.18
CA LYS A 22 -8.60 -5.77 6.99
C LYS A 22 -8.51 -6.39 8.40
N TYR A 23 -8.13 -7.66 8.50
CA TYR A 23 -7.97 -8.32 9.81
C TYR A 23 -6.83 -7.69 10.62
N LYS A 24 -5.68 -7.40 10.01
CA LYS A 24 -4.58 -6.67 10.68
C LYS A 24 -5.02 -5.29 11.16
N PHE A 25 -5.74 -4.55 10.32
CA PHE A 25 -6.30 -3.26 10.69
C PHE A 25 -7.26 -3.38 11.89
N LEU A 26 -8.20 -4.33 11.85
CA LEU A 26 -9.16 -4.56 12.92
C LEU A 26 -8.47 -4.93 14.24
N MET A 27 -7.50 -5.85 14.20
CA MET A 27 -6.74 -6.27 15.39
C MET A 27 -5.92 -5.12 15.97
N THR A 28 -5.27 -4.33 15.12
CA THR A 28 -4.51 -3.15 15.56
C THR A 28 -5.43 -2.07 16.14
N SER A 29 -6.60 -1.86 15.55
CA SER A 29 -7.60 -0.93 16.06
C SER A 29 -8.14 -1.36 17.44
N LEU A 30 -8.39 -2.66 17.64
CA LEU A 30 -8.80 -3.20 18.92
C LEU A 30 -7.70 -3.03 19.99
N LEU A 31 -6.45 -3.36 19.65
CA LEU A 31 -5.31 -3.17 20.53
C LEU A 31 -5.13 -1.69 20.92
N LEU A 32 -5.30 -0.77 19.97
CA LEU A 32 -5.21 0.67 20.21
C LEU A 32 -6.25 1.12 21.25
N VAL A 33 -7.50 0.65 21.11
CA VAL A 33 -8.58 0.96 22.07
C VAL A 33 -8.23 0.40 23.46
N VAL A 34 -7.71 -0.82 23.55
CA VAL A 34 -7.26 -1.41 24.82
C VAL A 34 -6.16 -0.58 25.46
N LEU A 35 -5.17 -0.11 24.69
CA LEU A 35 -4.09 0.73 25.20
C LEU A 35 -4.58 2.09 25.68
N ILE A 36 -5.54 2.71 24.99
CA ILE A 36 -6.18 3.97 25.42
C ILE A 36 -6.90 3.75 26.76
N ILE A 37 -7.76 2.73 26.85
CA ILE A 37 -8.49 2.42 28.08
C ILE A 37 -7.51 2.12 29.23
N SER A 38 -6.48 1.31 28.97
CA SER A 38 -5.43 1.00 29.94
C SER A 38 -4.71 2.25 30.46
N GLY A 39 -4.37 3.19 29.58
CA GLY A 39 -3.72 4.44 29.97
C GLY A 39 -4.63 5.32 30.82
N ILE A 40 -5.90 5.47 30.43
CA ILE A 40 -6.89 6.28 31.16
C ILE A 40 -7.14 5.68 32.55
N SER A 41 -7.40 4.37 32.62
CA SER A 41 -7.62 3.68 33.90
C SER A 41 -6.42 3.81 34.83
N PHE A 42 -5.20 3.71 34.30
CA PHE A 42 -3.99 3.88 35.10
C PHE A 42 -3.87 5.31 35.67
N LEU A 43 -4.07 6.34 34.84
CA LEU A 43 -3.99 7.74 35.28
C LEU A 43 -5.07 8.10 36.31
N ILE A 44 -6.28 7.55 36.20
CA ILE A 44 -7.34 7.79 37.19
C ILE A 44 -7.04 7.08 38.52
N LEU A 45 -6.63 5.81 38.47
CA LEU A 45 -6.49 4.98 39.67
C LEU A 45 -5.18 5.24 40.43
N VAL A 46 -4.08 5.52 39.73
CA VAL A 46 -2.74 5.65 40.32
C VAL A 46 -2.31 7.11 40.47
N GLU A 47 -2.56 7.93 39.45
CA GLU A 47 -2.20 9.35 39.47
C GLU A 47 -3.34 10.25 40.02
N GLY A 48 -4.54 9.68 40.24
CA GLY A 48 -5.69 10.41 40.79
C GLY A 48 -6.24 11.51 39.87
N MET A 49 -5.97 11.43 38.55
CA MET A 49 -6.45 12.42 37.60
C MET A 49 -7.96 12.34 37.38
N GLU A 50 -8.59 13.48 37.12
CA GLU A 50 -9.94 13.51 36.57
C GLU A 50 -9.98 12.86 35.19
N PHE A 51 -11.13 12.30 34.82
CA PHE A 51 -11.30 11.57 33.56
C PHE A 51 -10.89 12.39 32.32
N ILE A 52 -11.26 13.67 32.27
CA ILE A 52 -10.96 14.55 31.13
C ILE A 52 -9.45 14.78 31.02
N ASP A 53 -8.79 15.06 32.14
CA ASP A 53 -7.34 15.27 32.20
C ASP A 53 -6.58 13.99 31.83
N ALA A 54 -7.04 12.83 32.30
CA ALA A 54 -6.47 11.53 31.97
C ALA A 54 -6.63 11.21 30.49
N PHE A 55 -7.82 11.41 29.92
CA PHE A 55 -8.07 11.24 28.48
C PHE A 55 -7.19 12.16 27.64
N TYR A 56 -7.08 13.43 28.03
CA TYR A 56 -6.23 14.40 27.37
C TYR A 56 -4.75 14.01 27.44
N CYS A 57 -4.24 13.59 28.61
CA CYS A 57 -2.87 13.15 28.81
C CYS A 57 -2.54 11.92 27.95
N VAL A 58 -3.44 10.93 27.92
CA VAL A 58 -3.30 9.73 27.08
C VAL A 58 -3.24 10.09 25.61
N CYS A 59 -4.18 10.89 25.13
CA CYS A 59 -4.23 11.32 23.73
C CYS A 59 -2.97 12.12 23.36
N SER A 60 -2.58 13.11 24.15
CA SER A 60 -1.42 13.96 23.85
C SER A 60 -0.10 13.18 23.90
N THR A 61 0.00 12.18 24.78
CA THR A 61 1.19 11.32 24.87
C THR A 61 1.25 10.33 23.71
N MET A 62 0.16 9.61 23.42
CA MET A 62 0.11 8.61 22.34
C MET A 62 0.32 9.23 20.96
N THR A 63 -0.21 10.43 20.75
CA THR A 63 -0.02 11.19 19.50
C THR A 63 1.31 11.93 19.44
N THR A 64 2.17 11.78 20.46
CA THR A 64 3.48 12.43 20.56
C THR A 64 3.42 13.97 20.57
N LEU A 65 2.26 14.56 20.87
CA LEU A 65 2.11 16.01 21.06
C LEU A 65 2.84 16.47 22.33
N GLY A 66 2.69 15.71 23.42
CA GLY A 66 3.53 15.83 24.61
C GLY A 66 3.55 17.21 25.29
N TYR A 67 2.40 17.85 25.46
CA TYR A 67 2.31 19.20 26.04
C TYR A 67 2.87 19.33 27.48
N GLY A 68 2.87 18.23 28.24
CA GLY A 68 3.56 18.13 29.53
C GLY A 68 2.84 18.77 30.72
N ASP A 69 1.67 19.38 30.53
CA ASP A 69 0.84 19.97 31.57
C ASP A 69 0.12 18.93 32.44
N LYS A 70 -0.19 17.76 31.87
CA LYS A 70 -0.64 16.55 32.58
C LYS A 70 0.30 15.40 32.23
N SER A 71 0.85 14.71 33.24
CA SER A 71 1.85 13.67 33.02
C SER A 71 1.90 12.64 34.14
N PHE A 72 2.48 11.47 33.83
CA PHE A 72 2.81 10.42 34.78
C PHE A 72 3.86 10.92 35.78
N SER A 73 3.41 11.35 36.96
CA SER A 73 4.24 12.07 37.93
C SER A 73 4.76 11.15 39.02
N THR A 74 4.01 10.11 39.38
CA THR A 74 4.41 9.12 40.39
C THR A 74 5.56 8.25 39.90
N GLN A 75 6.32 7.69 40.84
CA GLN A 75 7.40 6.74 40.52
C GLN A 75 6.86 5.51 39.77
N GLU A 76 5.73 4.96 40.21
CA GLU A 76 5.06 3.83 39.58
C GLU A 76 4.53 4.20 38.18
N GLY A 77 3.92 5.38 38.05
CA GLY A 77 3.41 5.87 36.77
C GLY A 77 4.50 6.08 35.73
N ARG A 78 5.68 6.56 36.12
CA ARG A 78 6.82 6.66 35.20
C ARG A 78 7.30 5.29 34.71
N MET A 79 7.34 4.27 35.58
CA MET A 79 7.71 2.91 35.18
C MET A 79 6.69 2.32 34.20
N PHE A 80 5.39 2.51 34.45
CA PHE A 80 4.32 2.13 33.52
C PHE A 80 4.44 2.87 32.19
N ALA A 81 4.63 4.19 32.23
CA ALA A 81 4.69 5.05 31.07
C ALA A 81 5.77 4.63 30.07
N ILE A 82 6.94 4.19 30.53
CA ILE A 82 8.02 3.76 29.62
C ILE A 82 7.55 2.64 28.67
N LEU A 83 6.95 1.58 29.20
CA LEU A 83 6.48 0.46 28.40
C LEU A 83 5.21 0.79 27.62
N TRP A 84 4.30 1.53 28.25
CA TRP A 84 3.01 1.88 27.67
C TRP A 84 3.15 2.88 26.51
N ILE A 85 3.99 3.90 26.63
CA ILE A 85 4.26 4.89 25.57
C ILE A 85 4.87 4.20 24.35
N LEU A 86 5.88 3.34 24.54
CA LEU A 86 6.49 2.60 23.44
C LEU A 86 5.45 1.74 22.71
N SER A 87 4.67 0.96 23.47
CA SER A 87 3.65 0.07 22.90
C SER A 87 2.55 0.84 22.16
N SER A 88 2.06 1.92 22.75
CA SER A 88 0.97 2.73 22.21
C SER A 88 1.38 3.55 20.98
N THR A 89 2.60 4.09 20.97
CA THR A 89 3.13 4.85 19.82
C THR A 89 3.35 3.93 18.61
N ILE A 90 3.92 2.73 18.83
CA ILE A 90 4.09 1.72 17.77
C ILE A 90 2.72 1.29 17.24
N CYS A 91 1.76 1.00 18.13
CA CYS A 91 0.42 0.60 17.74
C CYS A 91 -0.31 1.69 16.93
N LEU A 92 -0.15 2.96 17.32
CA LEU A 92 -0.74 4.09 16.59
C LEU A 92 -0.11 4.26 15.20
N GLY A 93 1.21 4.11 15.08
CA GLY A 93 1.90 4.12 13.79
C GLY A 93 1.41 3.00 12.87
N GLN A 94 1.29 1.77 13.39
CA GLN A 94 0.73 0.64 12.64
C GLN A 94 -0.71 0.87 12.21
N PHE A 95 -1.53 1.48 13.08
CA PHE A 95 -2.90 1.83 12.75
C PHE A 95 -2.97 2.75 11.52
N PHE A 96 -2.16 3.82 11.49
CA PHE A 96 -2.11 4.72 10.34
C PHE A 96 -1.59 4.04 9.07
N LEU A 97 -0.58 3.16 9.19
CA LEU A 97 -0.07 2.40 8.04
C LEU A 97 -1.14 1.50 7.43
N TYR A 98 -1.88 0.75 8.25
CA TYR A 98 -2.97 -0.10 7.75
C TYR A 98 -4.16 0.71 7.23
N LEU A 99 -4.48 1.84 7.84
CA LEU A 99 -5.51 2.75 7.35
C LEU A 99 -5.15 3.28 5.95
N ALA A 100 -3.90 3.72 5.78
CA ALA A 100 -3.38 4.18 4.49
C ALA A 100 -3.36 3.06 3.44
N ALA A 101 -2.99 1.84 3.83
CA ALA A 101 -3.02 0.68 2.96
C ALA A 101 -4.44 0.38 2.46
N LEU A 102 -5.43 0.31 3.36
CA LEU A 102 -6.83 0.07 2.99
C LEU A 102 -7.41 1.16 2.10
N TYR A 103 -7.06 2.42 2.35
CA TYR A 103 -7.48 3.54 1.50
C TYR A 103 -6.84 3.47 0.11
N THR A 104 -5.54 3.20 0.05
CA THR A 104 -4.77 3.12 -1.19
C THR A 104 -5.21 1.94 -2.04
N GLU A 105 -5.45 0.77 -1.45
CA GLU A 105 -5.89 -0.44 -2.16
C GLU A 105 -7.23 -0.22 -2.87
N LYS A 106 -8.21 0.39 -2.19
CA LYS A 106 -9.49 0.75 -2.80
C LYS A 106 -9.30 1.69 -3.99
N ARG A 107 -8.46 2.72 -3.83
CA ARG A 107 -8.19 3.69 -4.90
C ARG A 107 -7.50 3.04 -6.09
N GLN A 108 -6.48 2.22 -5.86
CA GLN A 108 -5.75 1.49 -6.89
C GLN A 108 -6.67 0.55 -7.67
N ARG A 109 -7.53 -0.23 -6.98
CA ARG A 109 -8.49 -1.13 -7.64
C ARG A 109 -9.50 -0.37 -8.50
N SER A 110 -9.99 0.78 -8.03
CA SER A 110 -10.91 1.62 -8.80
C SER A 110 -10.24 2.23 -10.02
N LEU A 111 -8.99 2.69 -9.91
CA LEU A 111 -8.22 3.21 -11.04
C LEU A 111 -7.99 2.13 -12.10
N VAL A 112 -7.53 0.94 -11.71
CA VAL A 112 -7.35 -0.19 -12.62
C VAL A 112 -8.67 -0.54 -13.33
N LYS A 113 -9.77 -0.67 -12.58
CA LYS A 113 -11.09 -0.95 -13.17
C LYS A 113 -11.57 0.16 -14.11
N TRP A 114 -11.29 1.42 -13.79
CA TRP A 114 -11.64 2.56 -14.65
C TRP A 114 -10.83 2.53 -15.94
N VAL A 115 -9.51 2.34 -15.86
CA VAL A 115 -8.61 2.25 -17.03
C VAL A 115 -9.01 1.11 -17.97
N LEU A 116 -9.40 -0.04 -17.42
CA LEU A 116 -9.81 -1.21 -18.21
C LEU A 116 -11.19 -1.07 -18.87
N ASN A 117 -12.13 -0.34 -18.24
CA ASN A 117 -13.50 -0.21 -18.74
C ASN A 117 -13.76 1.11 -19.49
N ARG A 118 -12.80 2.04 -19.49
CA ARG A 118 -12.87 3.29 -20.26
C ARG A 118 -12.90 2.97 -21.76
N LYS A 119 -13.75 3.69 -22.50
CA LYS A 119 -13.77 3.64 -23.97
C LYS A 119 -12.48 4.25 -24.53
N LEU A 120 -11.88 3.56 -25.49
CA LEU A 120 -10.73 4.05 -26.25
C LEU A 120 -11.15 5.20 -27.17
N THR A 121 -10.30 6.22 -27.25
CA THR A 121 -10.40 7.32 -28.21
C THR A 121 -9.34 7.18 -29.30
N PRO A 122 -9.49 7.86 -30.46
CA PRO A 122 -8.47 7.86 -31.50
C PRO A 122 -7.09 8.30 -31.00
N SER A 123 -7.04 9.32 -30.14
CA SER A 123 -5.79 9.77 -29.53
C SER A 123 -5.16 8.74 -28.58
N ASP A 124 -5.97 7.85 -27.99
CA ASP A 124 -5.44 6.76 -27.17
C ASP A 124 -4.79 5.67 -28.04
N LEU A 125 -5.30 5.44 -29.26
CA LEU A 125 -4.69 4.54 -30.24
C LEU A 125 -3.38 5.11 -30.78
N GLU A 126 -3.38 6.38 -31.15
CA GLU A 126 -2.16 7.10 -31.58
C GLU A 126 -1.07 7.12 -30.50
N ALA A 127 -1.46 7.22 -29.23
CA ALA A 127 -0.51 7.15 -28.11
C ALA A 127 -0.07 5.72 -27.74
N ALA A 128 -0.81 4.69 -28.19
CA ALA A 128 -0.48 3.29 -27.99
C ALA A 128 0.42 2.76 -29.12
N ASP A 129 0.23 3.26 -30.34
CA ASP A 129 1.08 3.03 -31.52
C ASP A 129 2.49 3.60 -31.27
N MET A 130 3.42 2.73 -30.90
CA MET A 130 4.78 3.12 -30.49
C MET A 130 5.76 3.09 -31.65
N ASP A 131 5.50 2.28 -32.69
CA ASP A 131 6.34 2.17 -33.88
C ASP A 131 5.85 3.01 -35.07
N HIS A 132 4.68 3.65 -34.92
CA HIS A 132 4.05 4.54 -35.88
C HIS A 132 3.63 3.85 -37.17
N ASP A 133 3.15 2.60 -37.09
CA ASP A 133 2.68 1.82 -38.24
C ASP A 133 1.16 1.97 -38.55
N GLU A 134 0.48 2.87 -37.82
CA GLU A 134 -0.98 3.13 -37.88
C GLU A 134 -1.86 1.95 -37.42
N VAL A 135 -1.25 0.90 -36.85
CA VAL A 135 -1.92 -0.24 -36.25
C VAL A 135 -1.51 -0.32 -34.77
N VAL A 136 -2.34 -0.95 -33.94
CA VAL A 136 -1.98 -1.19 -32.54
C VAL A 136 -1.99 -2.69 -32.30
N SER A 137 -0.80 -3.23 -32.07
CA SER A 137 -0.60 -4.63 -31.71
C SER A 137 -1.11 -4.93 -30.30
N ALA A 138 -1.30 -6.21 -29.99
CA ALA A 138 -1.68 -6.61 -28.63
C ALA A 138 -0.63 -6.22 -27.58
N ALA A 139 0.65 -6.21 -27.94
CA ALA A 139 1.75 -5.83 -27.05
C ALA A 139 1.70 -4.34 -26.72
N GLU A 140 1.52 -3.48 -27.73
CA GLU A 140 1.37 -2.04 -27.59
C GLU A 140 0.13 -1.67 -26.77
N PHE A 141 -1.00 -2.33 -27.02
CA PHE A 141 -2.20 -2.13 -26.22
C PHE A 141 -1.96 -2.46 -24.73
N ILE A 142 -1.31 -3.59 -24.44
CA ILE A 142 -0.98 -3.98 -23.06
C ILE A 142 -0.02 -2.98 -22.44
N LEU A 143 1.01 -2.55 -23.16
CA LEU A 143 2.03 -1.62 -22.66
C LEU A 143 1.44 -0.23 -22.41
N TYR A 144 0.59 0.26 -23.31
CA TYR A 144 -0.22 1.46 -23.10
C TYR A 144 -1.10 1.35 -21.85
N LYS A 145 -1.81 0.24 -21.66
CA LYS A 145 -2.66 0.04 -20.46
C LYS A 145 -1.85 -0.07 -19.18
N LEU A 146 -0.68 -0.70 -19.21
CA LEU A 146 0.24 -0.74 -18.06
C LEU A 146 0.76 0.66 -17.70
N LYS A 147 1.08 1.47 -18.70
CA LYS A 147 1.48 2.88 -18.53
C LYS A 147 0.33 3.74 -18.00
N GLU A 148 -0.88 3.59 -18.54
CA GLU A 148 -2.09 4.30 -18.08
C GLU A 148 -2.46 3.92 -16.62
N MET A 149 -2.21 2.68 -16.22
CA MET A 149 -2.35 2.22 -14.83
C MET A 149 -1.19 2.65 -13.91
N GLY A 150 -0.16 3.32 -14.44
CA GLY A 150 1.03 3.73 -13.69
C GLY A 150 1.89 2.57 -13.19
N LYS A 151 1.84 1.40 -13.86
CA LYS A 151 2.66 0.23 -13.53
C LYS A 151 4.07 0.31 -14.10
N ILE A 152 4.22 1.04 -15.19
CA ILE A 152 5.48 1.34 -15.87
C ILE A 152 5.49 2.83 -16.18
N CYS A 153 6.66 3.48 -16.10
CA CYS A 153 6.80 4.87 -16.53
C CYS A 153 7.40 4.93 -17.94
N GLN A 154 7.29 6.09 -18.61
CA GLN A 154 7.82 6.26 -19.97
C GLN A 154 9.34 6.04 -20.00
N ASP A 155 10.05 6.48 -18.96
CA ASP A 155 11.51 6.35 -18.87
C ASP A 155 11.94 4.88 -18.83
N ASP A 156 11.18 4.02 -18.13
CA ASP A 156 11.43 2.57 -18.12
C ASP A 156 11.30 1.97 -19.52
N VAL A 157 10.26 2.40 -20.26
CA VAL A 157 10.01 1.92 -21.63
C VAL A 157 11.13 2.37 -22.57
N LEU A 158 11.55 3.63 -22.48
CA LEU A 158 12.64 4.17 -23.30
C LEU A 158 13.95 3.43 -23.04
N LEU A 159 14.30 3.19 -21.78
CA LEU A 159 15.51 2.45 -21.40
C LEU A 159 15.50 1.02 -21.97
N LEU A 160 14.35 0.34 -21.90
CA LEU A 160 14.21 -1.00 -22.46
C LEU A 160 14.28 -1.00 -23.99
N MET A 161 13.73 0.03 -24.65
CA MET A 161 13.81 0.18 -26.11
C MET A 161 15.22 0.51 -26.58
N GLU A 162 15.98 1.31 -25.85
CA GLU A 162 17.40 1.56 -26.14
C GLU A 162 18.20 0.26 -26.06
N ARG A 163 18.03 -0.48 -24.96
CA ARG A 163 18.67 -1.80 -24.81
C ARG A 163 18.24 -2.80 -25.89
N PHE A 164 16.97 -2.76 -26.31
CA PHE A 164 16.49 -3.60 -27.39
C PHE A 164 17.22 -3.28 -28.70
N LYS A 165 17.39 -1.99 -29.03
CA LYS A 165 18.12 -1.55 -30.22
C LYS A 165 19.60 -1.94 -30.21
N ASP A 166 20.23 -1.91 -29.04
CA ASP A 166 21.63 -2.35 -28.90
C ASP A 166 21.77 -3.87 -29.15
N LEU A 167 20.75 -4.65 -28.77
CA LEU A 167 20.73 -6.09 -28.97
C LEU A 167 20.30 -6.48 -30.39
N ASP A 168 19.45 -5.70 -31.03
CA ASP A 168 18.93 -5.91 -32.38
C ASP A 168 19.97 -5.45 -33.43
N VAL A 169 21.03 -6.24 -33.56
CA VAL A 169 22.19 -5.96 -34.43
C VAL A 169 21.78 -5.93 -35.91
N ASP A 170 20.83 -6.78 -36.31
CA ASP A 170 20.33 -6.83 -37.68
C ASP A 170 19.24 -5.79 -37.97
N HIS A 171 18.79 -5.06 -36.95
CA HIS A 171 17.73 -4.06 -37.01
C HIS A 171 16.43 -4.60 -37.59
N SER A 172 16.14 -5.88 -37.36
CA SER A 172 14.92 -6.55 -37.83
C SER A 172 13.68 -6.10 -37.07
N GLY A 173 13.84 -5.41 -35.94
CA GLY A 173 12.75 -5.13 -34.99
C GLY A 173 12.36 -6.35 -34.16
N THR A 174 13.17 -7.42 -34.20
CA THR A 174 12.97 -8.64 -33.43
C THR A 174 14.30 -9.12 -32.86
N LEU A 175 14.27 -9.77 -31.69
CA LEU A 175 15.49 -10.39 -31.15
C LEU A 175 15.47 -11.89 -31.44
N THR A 176 16.46 -12.32 -32.21
CA THR A 176 16.70 -13.74 -32.50
C THR A 176 17.88 -14.27 -31.71
N THR A 177 18.13 -15.57 -31.79
CA THR A 177 19.32 -16.18 -31.17
C THR A 177 20.61 -15.67 -31.78
N ASP A 178 20.58 -15.29 -33.06
CA ASP A 178 21.76 -14.85 -33.79
C ASP A 178 22.20 -13.46 -33.33
N ASP A 179 21.23 -12.57 -33.07
CA ASP A 179 21.46 -11.24 -32.49
C ASP A 179 22.19 -11.30 -31.14
N LEU A 180 21.80 -12.25 -30.28
CA LEU A 180 22.40 -12.44 -28.95
C LEU A 180 23.83 -13.02 -28.99
N ILE A 181 24.21 -13.66 -30.09
CA ILE A 181 25.58 -14.18 -30.30
C ILE A 181 26.48 -13.08 -30.88
N LEU A 182 25.89 -12.10 -31.57
CA LEU A 182 26.58 -11.02 -32.28
C LEU A 182 26.70 -9.73 -31.44
N SER A 183 25.88 -9.55 -30.38
CA SER A 183 25.91 -8.43 -29.42
C SER A 183 26.97 -8.59 -28.33
#